data_AF-A0A444U4Q8-F1
#
_entry.id   AF-A0A444U4Q8-F1
#
_cell.length_a   1.000
_cell.length_b   1.000
_cell.length_c   1.000
_cell.angle_alpha   90.00
_cell.angle_beta   90.00
_cell.angle_gamma   90.00
#
_symmetry.space_group_name_H-M   'P 1'
#
loop_
_entity.id
_entity.type
_entity.pdbx_description
1 polymer ?
#
loop_
_entity_poly.entity_id
_entity_poly.type
_entity_poly.pdbx_seq_one_letter_code
_entity_poly.pdbx_strand_id
1 'polypeptide(L)'
;MLSEHRLEAMLECQSFLVIEGSSVKPYDTIQKLLNESSLLKQAISSAERVKLFPLHRRNSSKRKPRPKITALQEEAEEDVQDTRL
;
A
#
# COMPACT_ATOMS: atom_id res chain seq x y z
N MET A 1 12.16 2.49 17.55
CA MET A 1 11.17 1.49 18.01
C MET A 1 9.93 2.28 18.41
N LEU A 2 8.79 2.05 17.76
CA LEU A 2 7.53 2.77 18.02
C LEU A 2 6.61 1.87 18.86
N SER A 3 5.89 2.47 19.81
CA SER A 3 4.85 1.79 20.59
C SER A 3 3.58 2.62 20.49
N GLU A 4 2.70 2.24 19.57
CA GLU A 4 1.50 2.98 19.21
C GLU A 4 0.30 2.03 19.19
N HIS A 5 -0.86 2.54 19.59
CA HIS A 5 -2.12 1.80 19.52
C HIS A 5 -2.95 2.16 18.29
N ARG A 6 -2.58 3.26 17.61
CA ARG A 6 -3.28 3.75 16.43
C ARG A 6 -2.90 2.93 15.22
N LEU A 7 -3.91 2.42 14.51
CA LEU A 7 -3.66 1.59 13.35
C LEU A 7 -2.96 2.35 12.22
N GLU A 8 -3.22 3.65 12.06
CA GLU A 8 -2.53 4.46 11.06
C GLU A 8 -1.01 4.40 11.21
N ALA A 9 -0.51 4.56 12.44
CA ALA A 9 0.92 4.47 12.73
C ALA A 9 1.45 3.04 12.49
N MET A 10 0.66 2.02 12.83
CA MET A 10 1.03 0.62 12.56
C MET A 10 1.16 0.32 11.06
N LEU A 11 0.41 0.99 10.19
CA LEU A 11 0.48 0.79 8.74
C LEU A 11 1.78 1.34 8.12
N GLU A 12 2.45 2.27 8.80
CA GLU A 12 3.72 2.85 8.35
C GLU A 12 4.93 1.99 8.78
N CYS A 13 4.72 1.05 9.71
CA CYS A 13 5.77 0.17 10.20
C CYS A 13 6.12 -0.95 9.21
N GLN A 14 7.42 -1.23 9.08
CA GLN A 14 7.94 -2.31 8.24
C GLN A 14 7.92 -3.67 8.93
N SER A 15 8.02 -3.70 10.26
CA SER A 15 8.04 -4.92 11.06
C SER A 15 7.33 -4.70 12.41
N PHE A 16 6.92 -5.80 13.04
CA PHE A 16 6.14 -5.78 14.27
C PHE A 16 6.76 -6.72 15.29
N LEU A 17 6.71 -6.34 16.56
CA LEU A 17 7.10 -7.16 17.69
C LEU A 17 5.92 -7.25 18.63
N VAL A 18 5.52 -8.47 18.99
CA VAL A 18 4.48 -8.72 19.97
C VAL A 18 5.14 -9.23 21.24
N ILE A 19 4.78 -8.60 22.35
CA ILE A 19 5.22 -9.01 23.69
C ILE A 19 4.02 -9.67 24.38
N GLU A 20 4.12 -10.97 24.63
CA GLU A 20 3.12 -11.78 25.32
C GLU A 20 3.75 -12.43 26.55
N GLY A 21 3.45 -11.90 27.74
CA GLY A 21 4.13 -12.31 28.97
C GLY A 21 5.63 -12.02 28.91
N SER A 22 6.46 -13.05 29.01
CA SER A 22 7.92 -12.97 28.86
C SER A 22 8.42 -13.29 27.45
N SER A 23 7.51 -13.59 26.51
CA SER A 23 7.86 -13.93 25.13
C SER A 23 7.83 -12.70 24.24
N VAL A 24 8.77 -12.63 23.29
CA VAL A 24 8.79 -11.64 22.22
C VAL A 24 8.76 -12.37 20.88
N LYS A 25 7.77 -12.07 20.05
CA LYS A 25 7.60 -12.67 18.73
C LYS A 25 7.70 -11.61 17.63
N PRO A 26 8.65 -11.76 16.68
CA PRO A 26 8.78 -10.86 15.54
C PRO A 26 7.86 -11.26 14.38
N TYR A 27 7.40 -10.26 13.63
CA TYR A 27 6.58 -10.41 12.44
C TYR A 27 7.03 -9.46 11.34
N ASP A 28 7.21 -9.98 10.12
CA ASP A 28 7.61 -9.17 8.96
C ASP A 28 6.47 -8.31 8.40
N THR A 29 5.21 -8.70 8.64
CA THR A 29 4.05 -7.98 8.12
C THR A 29 2.90 -7.99 9.12
N ILE A 30 2.11 -6.91 9.10
CA ILE A 30 0.88 -6.81 9.91
C ILE A 30 -0.13 -7.90 9.55
N GLN A 31 -0.14 -8.36 8.29
CA GLN A 31 -1.04 -9.42 7.85
C GLN A 31 -0.70 -10.77 8.49
N LYS A 32 0.60 -11.12 8.61
CA LYS A 32 1.02 -12.34 9.33
C LYS A 32 0.60 -12.27 10.80
N LEU A 33 0.93 -11.17 11.47
CA LEU A 33 0.56 -10.89 12.87
C LEU A 33 -0.94 -11.10 13.10
N LEU A 34 -1.79 -10.42 12.33
CA LEU A 34 -3.24 -10.47 12.50
C LEU A 34 -3.85 -11.81 12.08
N ASN A 35 -3.18 -12.61 11.24
CA ASN A 35 -3.66 -13.94 10.90
C ASN A 35 -3.37 -14.97 11.99
N GLU A 36 -2.29 -14.80 12.76
CA GLU A 36 -1.98 -15.66 13.91
C GLU A 36 -2.75 -15.26 15.17
N SER A 37 -2.94 -13.96 15.40
CA SER A 37 -3.67 -13.47 16.58
C SER A 37 -5.10 -13.08 16.25
N SER A 38 -6.03 -14.02 16.45
CA SER A 38 -7.46 -13.81 16.23
C SER A 38 -8.05 -12.70 17.11
N LEU A 39 -7.56 -12.59 18.36
CA LEU A 39 -7.98 -11.56 19.31
C LEU A 39 -7.64 -10.15 18.81
N LEU A 40 -6.38 -9.94 18.39
CA LEU A 40 -5.95 -8.68 17.76
C LEU A 40 -6.78 -8.37 16.52
N LYS A 41 -7.03 -9.38 15.67
CA LYS A 41 -7.85 -9.21 14.47
C LYS A 41 -9.29 -8.80 14.79
N GLN A 42 -9.87 -9.29 15.89
CA GLN A 42 -11.23 -8.95 16.32
C GLN A 42 -11.31 -7.57 16.98
N ALA A 43 -10.25 -7.13 17.65
CA ALA A 43 -10.17 -5.82 18.29
C ALA A 43 -10.13 -4.66 17.27
N ILE A 44 -9.66 -4.93 16.05
CA ILE A 44 -9.62 -3.94 14.97
C ILE A 44 -11.02 -3.80 14.34
N SER A 45 -11.46 -2.55 14.18
CA SER A 45 -12.79 -2.28 13.61
C SER A 45 -12.92 -2.83 12.19
N SER A 46 -14.14 -3.16 11.77
CA SER A 46 -14.39 -3.70 10.41
C SER A 46 -13.91 -2.74 9.31
N ALA A 47 -14.05 -1.42 9.50
CA ALA A 47 -13.59 -0.41 8.54
C ALA A 47 -12.07 -0.40 8.38
N GLU A 48 -11.36 -0.53 9.50
CA GLU A 48 -9.90 -0.61 9.53
C GLU A 48 -9.36 -1.91 8.93
N ARG A 49 -10.04 -3.04 9.15
CA ARG A 49 -9.67 -4.33 8.56
C ARG A 49 -9.66 -4.30 7.03
N VAL A 50 -10.55 -3.53 6.40
CA VAL A 50 -10.57 -3.36 4.94
C VAL A 50 -9.31 -2.66 4.43
N LYS A 51 -8.73 -1.73 5.21
CA LYS A 51 -7.47 -1.06 4.86
C LYS A 51 -6.28 -2.02 4.92
N LEU A 52 -6.28 -2.92 5.91
CA LEU A 52 -5.20 -3.89 6.15
C LEU A 52 -5.18 -5.07 5.17
N PHE A 53 -6.37 -5.52 4.78
CA PHE A 53 -6.57 -6.63 3.86
C PHE A 53 -7.26 -6.10 2.61
N PRO A 54 -6.50 -5.63 1.60
CA PRO A 54 -7.12 -5.17 0.37
C PRO A 54 -7.90 -6.32 -0.26
N LEU A 55 -9.23 -6.24 -0.18
CA LEU A 55 -10.20 -7.24 -0.62
C LEU A 55 -9.97 -7.67 -2.08
N HIS A 56 -9.32 -6.82 -2.88
CA HIS A 56 -9.12 -6.99 -4.31
C HIS A 56 -7.67 -7.27 -4.75
N ARG A 57 -6.70 -7.42 -3.84
CA ARG A 57 -5.30 -7.68 -4.24
C ARG A 57 -4.99 -9.16 -4.49
N ARG A 58 -5.88 -10.08 -4.13
CA ARG A 58 -5.84 -11.48 -4.58
C ARG A 58 -6.48 -11.58 -5.96
N ASN A 59 -5.66 -11.34 -6.99
CA ASN A 59 -5.81 -11.78 -8.39
C ASN A 59 -5.29 -10.72 -9.39
N SER A 60 -4.01 -10.34 -9.28
CA SER A 60 -3.33 -9.60 -10.36
C SER A 60 -3.03 -10.46 -11.61
N SER A 61 -3.46 -11.72 -11.65
CA SER A 61 -3.32 -12.60 -12.82
C SER A 61 -4.33 -12.28 -13.95
N LYS A 62 -5.37 -11.48 -13.69
CA LYS A 62 -6.38 -11.06 -14.69
C LYS A 62 -6.28 -9.59 -15.09
N ARG A 63 -5.10 -8.96 -14.94
CA ARG A 63 -4.92 -7.61 -15.49
C ARG A 63 -5.00 -7.72 -17.01
N LYS A 64 -5.99 -7.06 -17.62
CA LYS A 64 -6.03 -6.90 -19.08
C LYS A 64 -4.68 -6.30 -19.53
N PRO A 65 -4.09 -6.79 -20.64
CA PRO A 65 -2.84 -6.23 -21.13
C PRO A 65 -2.99 -4.72 -21.30
N ARG A 66 -2.02 -3.96 -20.78
CA ARG A 66 -1.96 -2.51 -20.99
C ARG A 66 -1.91 -2.27 -22.51
N PRO A 67 -2.69 -1.32 -23.06
CA PRO A 67 -2.57 -0.96 -24.47
C PRO A 67 -1.15 -0.47 -24.74
N LYS A 68 -0.60 -0.89 -25.88
CA LYS A 68 0.74 -0.51 -26.33
C LYS A 68 0.68 0.98 -26.69
N ILE A 69 1.40 1.81 -25.94
CA ILE A 69 1.52 3.25 -26.21
C ILE A 69 2.35 3.35 -27.49
N THR A 70 1.71 3.71 -28.60
CA THR A 70 2.40 4.14 -29.82
C THR A 70 2.82 5.60 -29.65
N ALA A 71 4.05 5.93 -30.03
CA ALA A 71 4.53 7.31 -30.00
C ALA A 71 3.62 8.17 -30.88
N LEU A 72 3.09 9.26 -30.31
CA LEU A 72 2.46 10.31 -31.09
C LEU A 72 3.54 11.01 -31.92
N GLN A 73 3.23 11.27 -33.18
CA GLN A 73 4.09 11.99 -34.09
C GLN A 73 4.22 13.43 -33.58
N GLU A 74 5.45 13.90 -33.38
CA GLU A 74 5.71 15.30 -33.02
C GLU A 74 5.18 16.20 -34.15
N GLU A 75 4.13 16.97 -33.86
CA GLU A 75 3.77 18.12 -34.68
C GLU A 75 4.74 19.25 -34.31
N ALA A 76 5.59 19.64 -35.25
CA ALA A 76 6.47 20.78 -35.09
C ALA A 76 5.61 22.06 -35.05
N GLU A 77 5.73 22.83 -33.97
CA GLU A 77 5.09 24.14 -33.84
C GLU A 77 5.65 25.10 -34.90
N GLU A 78 4.75 25.84 -35.54
CA GLU A 78 5.01 26.86 -36.55
C GLU A 78 5.78 28.03 -35.94
N ASP A 79 6.89 28.44 -36.58
CA ASP A 79 7.76 29.53 -36.12
C ASP A 79 7.00 30.87 -36.18
N VAL A 80 6.64 31.42 -35.02
CA VAL A 80 5.91 32.70 -34.90
C VAL A 80 6.90 33.86 -34.70
N GLN A 81 6.95 34.69 -35.74
CA GLN A 81 7.18 36.15 -35.76
C GLN A 81 8.60 36.73 -35.60
N ASP A 82 9.10 37.25 -36.73
CA ASP A 82 10.00 38.40 -36.78
C ASP A 82 9.31 39.63 -36.15
N THR A 83 9.74 40.00 -34.94
CA THR A 83 9.49 41.32 -34.38
C THR A 83 10.60 42.26 -34.83
N ARG A 84 10.32 43.11 -35.83
CA ARG A 84 11.21 44.22 -36.18
C ARG A 84 10.95 45.44 -35.30
N LEU A 85 12.06 46.05 -34.87
CA LEU A 85 12.23 47.17 -33.95
C LEU A 85 11.57 48.47 -34.41
#